data_AF-A0A7Y0CUP2-F1
#
_entry.id   AF-A0A7Y0CUP2-F1
#
_cell.length_a   1.000
_cell.length_b   1.000
_cell.length_c   1.000
_cell.angle_alpha   90.00
_cell.angle_beta   90.00
_cell.angle_gamma   90.00
#
_symmetry.space_group_name_H-M   'P 1'
#
loop_
_entity.id
_entity.type
_entity.pdbx_description
1 polymer ?
#
loop_
_entity_poly.entity_id
_entity_poly.type
_entity_poly.pdbx_seq_one_letter_code
_entity_poly.pdbx_strand_id
1 'polypeptide(L)' 'VLLAMIAGTLPANVLFEQVLNAKTLFFSFSTADEKLHAPNEFMRIRRLREGMRAWEQLWRLLADGPHRLSDSTNGS' A
#
# COMPACT_ATOMS: atom_id res chain seq x y z
N VAL A 1 9.59 13.94 0.37
CA VAL A 1 9.28 12.58 0.89
C VAL A 1 8.33 12.75 2.07
N LEU A 2 7.08 12.30 1.97
CA LEU A 2 6.19 12.18 3.13
C LEU A 2 6.54 10.85 3.80
N LEU A 3 7.21 10.91 4.94
CA LEU A 3 7.48 9.75 5.76
C LEU A 3 6.14 9.31 6.40
N ALA A 4 5.52 8.28 5.84
CA ALA A 4 4.39 7.62 6.47
C ALA A 4 4.92 6.74 7.60
N MET A 5 4.95 7.27 8.83
CA MET A 5 5.23 6.48 10.03
C MET A 5 3.94 5.78 10.47
N ILE A 6 4.00 4.46 10.65
CA ILE A 6 2.96 3.73 11.39
C ILE A 6 3.42 3.73 12.85
N ALA A 7 2.68 4.37 13.75
CA ALA A 7 2.93 4.27 15.18
C ALA A 7 2.40 2.95 15.80
N GLY A 8 1.83 2.07 14.97
CA GLY A 8 1.22 0.80 15.34
C GLY A 8 1.91 -0.43 14.72
N THR A 9 1.55 -1.61 15.22
CA THR A 9 2.06 -2.90 14.74
C THR A 9 1.13 -3.49 13.68
N LEU A 10 1.66 -3.96 12.56
CA LEU A 10 0.91 -4.66 11.51
C LEU A 10 1.38 -6.12 11.41
N PRO A 11 1.02 -7.02 12.33
CA PRO A 11 1.63 -8.36 12.45
C PRO A 11 1.47 -9.24 11.20
N ALA A 12 0.48 -8.94 10.35
CA ALA A 12 0.28 -9.63 9.09
C ALA A 12 1.50 -9.51 8.15
N ASN A 13 2.28 -8.43 8.21
CA ASN A 13 3.45 -8.25 7.33
C ASN A 13 4.48 -9.40 7.49
N VAL A 14 4.72 -9.84 8.72
CA VAL A 14 5.59 -10.98 9.02
C VAL A 14 5.01 -12.27 8.44
N LEU A 15 3.69 -12.47 8.57
CA LEU A 15 3.01 -13.66 8.05
C LEU A 15 3.09 -13.74 6.52
N PHE A 16 2.88 -12.62 5.80
CA PHE A 16 3.01 -12.55 4.34
C PHE A 16 4.41 -12.96 3.88
N GLU A 17 5.44 -12.47 4.56
CA GLU A 17 6.81 -12.83 4.24
C GLU A 17 7.08 -14.32 4.52
N GLN A 18 6.65 -14.84 5.68
CA GLN A 18 6.94 -16.22 6.08
C GLN A 18 6.19 -17.26 5.26
N VAL A 19 4.92 -17.01 4.92
CA VAL A 19 4.04 -18.01 4.29
C VAL A 19 4.07 -17.91 2.77
N LEU A 20 4.16 -16.69 2.23
CA LEU A 20 4.05 -16.43 0.79
C LEU A 20 5.37 -15.99 0.15
N ASN A 21 6.43 -15.82 0.95
CA ASN A 21 7.71 -15.23 0.51
C ASN A 21 7.51 -13.87 -0.19
N ALA A 22 6.51 -13.11 0.25
CA ALA A 22 6.10 -11.85 -0.36
C ALA A 22 6.43 -10.68 0.56
N LYS A 23 7.17 -9.69 0.03
CA LYS A 23 7.43 -8.43 0.74
C LYS A 23 6.18 -7.55 0.71
N THR A 24 5.92 -6.86 1.82
CA THR A 24 4.79 -5.93 1.94
C THR A 24 5.28 -4.48 1.90
N LEU A 25 4.54 -3.62 1.20
CA LEU A 25 4.74 -2.16 1.20
C LEU A 25 3.63 -1.48 2.00
N PHE A 26 4.00 -0.62 2.94
CA PHE A 26 3.02 0.30 3.52
C PHE A 26 2.81 1.48 2.58
N PHE A 27 1.58 1.67 2.12
CA PHE A 27 1.23 2.70 1.17
C PHE A 27 -0.04 3.42 1.63
N SER A 28 0.15 4.55 2.32
CA SER A 28 -0.93 5.34 2.94
C SER A 28 -0.74 6.83 2.66
N PHE A 29 -1.86 7.55 2.69
CA PHE A 29 -1.95 9.00 2.47
C PHE A 29 -2.52 9.73 3.69
N SER A 30 -2.73 9.00 4.78
CA SER A 30 -3.14 9.54 6.06
C SER A 30 -2.03 10.39 6.68
N THR A 31 -2.41 11.40 7.46
CA THR A 31 -1.46 12.24 8.22
C THR A 31 -1.60 12.00 9.72
N ALA A 32 -0.53 12.24 10.47
CA ALA A 32 -0.45 11.89 11.89
C ALA A 32 -1.53 12.52 12.78
N ASP A 33 -2.16 13.61 12.32
CA ASP A 33 -3.19 14.33 13.06
C ASP A 33 -4.62 13.81 12.85
N GLU A 34 -4.81 12.78 12.02
CA GLU A 34 -6.14 12.26 11.65
C GLU A 34 -6.80 11.42 12.75
N LYS A 35 -6.15 11.29 13.92
CA LYS A 35 -6.71 10.68 15.15
C LYS A 35 -7.22 9.27 14.95
N LEU A 36 -6.44 8.45 14.21
CA LEU A 36 -6.73 7.03 14.04
C LEU A 36 -7.01 6.37 15.40
N HIS A 37 -8.19 5.77 15.55
CA HIS A 37 -8.66 5.16 16.81
C HIS A 37 -8.85 6.11 18.00
N ALA A 38 -9.10 7.40 17.75
CA ALA A 38 -9.38 8.39 18.79
C ALA A 38 -10.60 9.27 18.44
N PRO A 39 -11.24 9.93 19.42
CA PRO A 39 -12.41 10.78 19.16
C PRO A 39 -12.14 11.91 18.15
N ASN A 40 -13.12 12.16 17.29
CA ASN A 40 -13.01 13.08 16.15
C ASN A 40 -11.97 12.64 15.11
N GLU A 41 -11.86 11.33 14.88
CA GLU A 41 -11.18 10.75 13.72
C GLU A 41 -11.74 11.36 12.43
N PHE A 42 -10.86 11.74 11.50
CA PHE A 42 -11.28 12.39 10.26
C PHE A 42 -10.36 12.05 9.09
N MET A 43 -10.85 12.28 7.88
CA MET A 43 -10.08 12.16 6.64
C MET A 43 -10.18 13.44 5.82
N ARG A 44 -9.07 13.85 5.21
CA ARG A 44 -9.09 14.98 4.26
C ARG A 44 -9.56 14.51 2.89
N ILE A 45 -10.65 15.10 2.38
CA ILE A 45 -11.20 14.78 1.06
C ILE A 45 -10.14 14.91 -0.06
N ARG A 46 -9.25 15.90 0.03
CA ARG A 46 -8.14 16.06 -0.92
C ARG A 46 -7.19 14.85 -0.91
N ARG A 47 -6.85 14.33 0.27
CA ARG A 47 -5.96 13.16 0.45
C ARG A 47 -6.59 11.89 -0.11
N LEU A 48 -7.91 11.74 -0.02
CA LEU A 48 -8.60 10.61 -0.65
C LEU A 48 -8.38 10.61 -2.18
N ARG A 49 -8.56 11.75 -2.85
CA ARG A 49 -8.36 11.84 -4.31
C ARG A 49 -6.90 11.64 -4.70
N GLU A 50 -5.97 12.23 -3.96
CA GLU A 50 -4.53 12.03 -4.17
C GLU A 50 -4.14 10.56 -4.00
N GLY A 51 -4.66 9.90 -2.97
CA GLY A 51 -4.42 8.49 -2.72
C GLY A 51 -4.95 7.58 -3.81
N MET A 52 -6.17 7.81 -4.30
CA MET A 52 -6.74 7.03 -5.41
C MET A 52 -5.90 7.11 -6.69
N ARG A 53 -5.40 8.30 -7.04
CA ARG A 53 -4.51 8.48 -8.20
C ARG A 53 -3.16 7.79 -8.00
N ALA A 54 -2.62 7.85 -6.80
CA ALA A 54 -1.35 7.20 -6.49
C ALA A 54 -1.47 5.67 -6.50
N TRP A 55 -2.62 5.11 -6.06
CA TRP A 55 -2.92 3.68 -6.20
C TRP A 55 -2.98 3.24 -7.67
N GLU A 56 -3.66 4.01 -8.52
CA GLU A 56 -3.68 3.76 -9.96
C GLU A 56 -2.25 3.72 -10.54
N GLN A 57 -1.44 4.72 -10.21
CA GLN A 57 -0.06 4.79 -10.69
C GLN A 57 0.78 3.63 -10.19
N LEU A 58 0.64 3.25 -8.92
CA LEU A 58 1.35 2.11 -8.35
C LEU A 58 1.02 0.82 -9.11
N TRP A 59 -0.26 0.58 -9.41
CA TRP A 59 -0.69 -0.62 -10.14
C TRP A 59 -0.12 -0.66 -11.56
N ARG A 60 -0.11 0.47 -12.27
CA ARG A 60 0.52 0.57 -13.61
C ARG A 60 2.01 0.25 -13.54
N LEU A 61 2.73 0.84 -12.58
CA LEU A 61 4.16 0.58 -12.43
C LEU A 61 4.49 -0.86 -12.05
N LEU A 62 3.66 -1.50 -11.21
CA LEU A 62 3.82 -2.91 -10.89
C LEU A 62 3.53 -3.80 -12.10
N ALA A 63 2.51 -3.45 -12.89
CA ALA A 63 2.15 -4.16 -14.11
C ALA A 63 3.18 -3.98 -15.23
N ASP A 64 4.01 -2.93 -15.22
CA ASP A 64 5.05 -2.69 -16.23
C ASP A 64 6.48 -2.97 -15.69
N GLY A 65 6.59 -3.38 -14.43
CA GLY A 65 7.86 -3.57 -13.75
C GLY A 65 8.61 -4.84 -14.16
N PRO A 66 9.91 -4.95 -13.82
CA PRO A 66 10.77 -6.08 -14.19
C PRO A 66 10.35 -7.41 -13.56
N HIS A 67 9.47 -7.39 -12.56
CA HIS A 67 8.94 -8.55 -11.86
C HIS A 67 7.47 -8.84 -12.19
N ARG A 68 7.02 -8.46 -13.40
CA ARG A 68 5.71 -8.89 -13.93
C ARG A 68 5.54 -10.40 -13.79
N LEU A 69 4.34 -10.82 -13.42
CA LEU A 69 3.94 -12.21 -13.59
C LEU A 69 4.06 -12.56 -15.07
N SER A 70 4.81 -13.60 -15.41
CA SER A 70 4.92 -14.08 -16.79
C SER A 70 3.55 -14.50 -17.29
N ASP A 71 3.15 -14.04 -18.48
CA ASP A 71 1.95 -14.57 -19.14
C ASP A 71 2.12 -16.09 -19.31
N SER A 72 1.21 -16.88 -18.75
CA SER A 72 1.25 -18.34 -18.78
C SER A 72 0.86 -18.93 -20.15
N THR A 73 1.25 -18.28 -21.25
CA THR A 73 0.88 -18.64 -22.62
C THR A 73 1.82 -19.64 -23.31
N ASN A 74 2.80 -20.21 -22.61
CA ASN A 74 3.59 -21.34 -23.12
C ASN A 74 3.24 -22.63 -22.39
N GLY A 75 2.05 -23.14 -22.68
CA GLY A 75 1.65 -24.54 -22.49
C GLY A 75 1.15 -25.06 -23.83
N SER A 76 2.09 -25.49 -24.66
CA SER A 76 1.89 -26.29 -25.88
C SER A 76 1.09 -27.56 -25.64
#